data_AF-A0A6V8NHT7-F1
#
_entry.id   AF-A0A6V8NHT7-F1
#
_cell.length_a   1.000
_cell.length_b   1.000
_cell.length_c   1.000
_cell.angle_alpha   90.00
_cell.angle_beta   90.00
_cell.angle_gamma   90.00
#
_symmetry.space_group_name_H-M   'P 1'
#
loop_
_entity.id
_entity.type
_entity.pdbx_description
1 polymer ?
#
loop_
_entity_poly.entity_id
_entity_poly.type
_entity_poly.pdbx_seq_one_letter_code
_entity_poly.pdbx_strand_id
1 'polypeptide(L)'
;PVFLYPSGNMVVDARMFIGEFTEEATVKSDKAQNLHGLFYPDSIAVFGASNSEGKLGYNVFRNLLFHQFKGRLIPFKCSMSVAATPRDPE
;
A
#
# COMPACT_ATOMS: atom_id res chain seq x y z
N PRO A 1 2.40 21.55 3.43
CA PRO A 1 2.70 22.96 3.78
C PRO A 1 2.94 23.75 2.49
N VAL A 2 2.40 24.97 2.41
CA VAL A 2 2.61 25.84 1.24
C VAL A 2 3.68 26.86 1.59
N PHE A 3 4.76 26.90 0.82
CA PHE A 3 5.81 27.91 0.96
C PHE A 3 5.68 28.92 -0.19
N LEU A 4 5.54 30.19 0.15
CA LEU A 4 5.48 31.30 -0.79
C LEU A 4 6.84 31.97 -0.87
N TYR A 5 7.34 32.17 -2.08
CA TYR A 5 8.56 32.91 -2.36
C TYR A 5 8.28 34.11 -3.27
N PRO A 6 9.13 35.15 -3.25
CA PRO A 6 8.90 36.36 -4.05
C PRO A 6 8.81 36.12 -5.57
N SER A 7 9.45 35.07 -6.09
CA SER A 7 9.47 34.74 -7.52
C SER A 7 8.59 33.54 -7.90
N GLY A 8 7.75 33.03 -7.00
CA GLY A 8 6.87 31.89 -7.30
C GLY A 8 6.37 31.15 -6.06
N ASN A 9 5.52 30.16 -6.29
CA ASN A 9 4.97 29.30 -5.24
C ASN A 9 5.37 27.84 -5.46
N MET A 10 5.61 27.12 -4.37
CA MET A 10 5.82 25.67 -4.39
C MET A 10 4.93 25.03 -3.32
N VAL A 11 4.06 24.12 -3.76
CA VAL A 11 3.17 23.37 -2.88
C VAL A 11 3.78 22.00 -2.63
N VAL A 12 4.01 21.68 -1.35
CA VAL A 12 4.48 20.36 -0.93
C VAL A 12 3.50 19.77 0.08
N ASP A 13 3.20 18.48 -0.07
CA ASP A 13 2.55 17.73 1.01
C ASP A 13 3.64 17.19 1.93
N ALA A 14 3.59 17.57 3.21
CA ALA A 14 4.58 17.15 4.19
C ALA A 14 3.92 17.01 5.56
N ARG A 15 4.27 15.92 6.24
CA ARG A 15 3.81 15.62 7.59
C ARG A 15 4.95 15.93 8.57
N MET A 16 4.70 16.82 9.51
CA MET A 16 5.65 17.18 10.57
C MET A 16 5.27 16.42 11.84
N PHE A 17 6.24 15.73 12.44
CA PHE A 17 6.09 15.12 13.77
C PHE A 17 6.81 16.01 14.78
N ILE A 18 6.11 16.49 15.80
CA ILE A 18 6.66 17.35 16.86
C ILE A 18 6.80 16.48 18.11
N GLY A 19 8.03 16.26 18.56
CA GLY A 19 8.38 15.50 19.75
C GLY A 19 9.79 15.86 20.22
N GLU A 20 10.17 15.46 21.43
CA GLU A 20 11.55 15.62 21.92
C GLU A 20 12.49 14.76 21.07
N PHE A 21 13.40 15.41 20.35
CA PHE A 21 14.46 14.71 19.64
C PHE A 21 15.46 14.17 20.66
N THR A 22 15.35 12.89 21.00
CA THR A 22 16.44 12.18 21.67
C THR A 22 17.52 11.90 20.61
N GLU A 23 18.76 12.31 20.86
CA GLU A 23 19.91 12.13 19.92
C GLU A 23 20.18 10.66 19.54
N GLU A 24 19.55 9.72 20.22
CA GLU A 24 19.53 8.28 19.89
C GLU A 24 18.76 7.97 18.59
N ALA A 25 18.01 8.92 18.04
CA ALA A 25 17.30 8.78 16.76
C ALA A 25 18.21 8.95 15.52
N THR A 26 19.54 8.80 15.66
CA THR A 26 20.38 8.39 14.53
C THR A 26 20.16 6.90 14.23
N VAL A 27 18.89 6.53 14.03
CA VAL A 27 18.54 5.34 13.26
C VAL A 27 19.29 5.51 11.96
N LYS A 28 20.26 4.60 11.72
CA LYS A 28 20.98 4.45 10.46
C LYS A 28 20.00 4.85 9.36
N SER A 29 20.25 5.96 8.67
CA SER A 29 19.45 6.29 7.50
C SER A 29 19.64 5.11 6.58
N ASP A 30 18.68 4.19 6.56
CA ASP A 30 18.67 3.08 5.64
C ASP A 30 18.86 3.74 4.28
N LYS A 31 19.99 3.45 3.63
CA LYS A 31 20.31 3.89 2.27
C LYS A 31 19.00 3.95 1.52
N ALA A 32 18.60 5.14 1.06
CA ALA A 32 17.30 5.40 0.46
C ALA A 32 16.78 4.12 -0.21
N GLN A 33 15.82 3.46 0.45
CA GLN A 33 15.46 2.10 0.08
C GLN A 33 15.13 2.11 -1.41
N ASN A 34 15.65 1.16 -2.17
CA ASN A 34 15.44 1.15 -3.61
C ASN A 34 13.96 0.78 -3.88
N LEU A 35 13.13 1.80 -4.16
CA LEU A 35 11.70 1.63 -4.47
C LEU A 35 11.44 1.09 -5.89
N HIS A 36 12.47 0.77 -6.68
CA HIS A 36 12.29 0.27 -8.05
C HIS A 36 11.39 -0.97 -8.07
N GLY A 37 11.53 -1.89 -7.11
CA GLY A 37 10.67 -3.07 -7.01
C GLY A 37 9.20 -2.78 -6.69
N LEU A 38 8.91 -1.61 -6.10
CA LEU A 38 7.54 -1.18 -5.82
C LEU A 38 6.86 -0.62 -7.09
N PHE A 39 7.60 0.15 -7.90
CA PHE A 39 7.07 0.78 -9.10
C PHE A 39 7.16 -0.10 -10.35
N TYR A 40 8.13 -1.02 -10.39
CA TYR A 40 8.41 -1.93 -11.50
C TYR A 40 8.57 -3.39 -11.02
N PRO A 41 7.53 -3.98 -10.40
CA PRO A 41 7.59 -5.37 -9.96
C PRO A 41 7.51 -6.33 -11.16
N ASP A 42 8.20 -7.48 -11.06
CA ASP A 42 8.03 -8.59 -12.01
C ASP A 42 6.70 -9.35 -11.81
N SER A 43 6.13 -9.26 -10.61
CA SER A 43 4.88 -9.92 -10.25
C SER A 43 4.12 -9.20 -9.13
N ILE A 44 2.79 -9.23 -9.19
CA ILE A 44 1.89 -8.65 -8.18
C ILE A 44 0.86 -9.71 -7.75
N ALA A 45 0.75 -9.94 -6.45
CA ALA A 45 -0.32 -10.74 -5.85
C ALA A 45 -1.38 -9.82 -5.24
N VAL A 46 -2.64 -10.00 -5.64
CA VAL A 46 -3.77 -9.20 -5.13
C VAL A 46 -4.57 -10.03 -4.13
N PHE A 47 -4.37 -9.76 -2.85
CA PHE A 47 -5.18 -10.34 -1.77
C PHE A 47 -6.57 -9.72 -1.75
N GLY A 48 -7.59 -10.56 -1.59
CA GLY A 48 -8.99 -10.11 -1.66
C GLY A 48 -9.46 -9.87 -3.09
N ALA A 49 -8.75 -10.39 -4.10
CA ALA A 49 -9.23 -10.42 -5.46
C ALA A 49 -10.63 -11.08 -5.51
N SER A 50 -11.53 -10.45 -6.23
CA SER A 50 -12.94 -10.84 -6.32
C SER A 50 -13.38 -10.69 -7.77
N ASN A 51 -14.35 -11.49 -8.20
CA ASN A 51 -14.99 -11.36 -9.52
C ASN A 51 -16.27 -10.50 -9.48
N SER A 52 -16.71 -10.07 -8.29
CA SER A 52 -17.87 -9.18 -8.13
C SER A 52 -17.51 -7.74 -8.46
N GLU A 53 -18.22 -7.15 -9.44
CA GLU A 53 -18.16 -5.73 -9.75
C GLU A 53 -18.43 -4.85 -8.53
N GLY A 54 -17.70 -3.74 -8.41
CA GLY A 54 -17.82 -2.80 -7.31
C GLY A 54 -17.02 -3.13 -6.05
N LYS A 55 -16.44 -4.34 -5.91
CA LYS A 55 -15.55 -4.66 -4.79
C LYS A 55 -14.14 -4.10 -5.02
N LEU A 56 -13.46 -3.69 -3.94
CA LEU A 56 -12.12 -3.11 -4.03
C LEU A 56 -11.12 -4.03 -4.77
N GLY A 57 -11.04 -5.29 -4.36
CA GLY A 57 -10.13 -6.25 -4.99
C GLY A 57 -10.44 -6.53 -6.46
N TYR A 58 -11.70 -6.34 -6.89
CA TYR A 58 -12.06 -6.41 -8.31
C TYR A 58 -11.52 -5.19 -9.07
N ASN A 59 -11.74 -3.99 -8.55
CA ASN A 59 -11.29 -2.74 -9.19
C ASN A 59 -9.76 -2.69 -9.33
N VAL A 60 -9.03 -3.06 -8.27
CA VAL A 60 -7.57 -3.11 -8.29
C VAL A 60 -7.07 -4.09 -9.35
N PHE A 61 -7.61 -5.31 -9.36
CA PHE A 61 -7.20 -6.33 -10.32
C PHE A 61 -7.57 -5.95 -11.76
N ARG A 62 -8.75 -5.35 -11.98
CA ARG A 62 -9.15 -4.81 -13.28
C ARG A 62 -8.16 -3.76 -13.77
N ASN A 63 -7.78 -2.79 -12.93
CA ASN A 63 -6.87 -1.73 -13.36
C ASN A 63 -5.53 -2.30 -13.85
N LEU A 64 -4.97 -3.27 -13.13
CA LEU A 64 -3.72 -3.93 -13.52
C LEU A 64 -3.86 -4.67 -14.86
N LEU A 65 -5.00 -5.32 -15.09
CA LEU A 65 -5.27 -6.05 -16.34
C LEU A 65 -5.52 -5.10 -17.53
N PHE A 66 -6.40 -4.10 -17.35
CA PHE A 66 -6.77 -3.15 -18.41
C PHE A 66 -5.60 -2.26 -18.85
N HIS A 67 -4.74 -1.86 -17.91
CA HIS A 67 -3.52 -1.11 -18.23
C HIS A 67 -2.34 -2.02 -18.64
N GLN A 68 -2.61 -3.30 -18.91
CA GLN A 68 -1.64 -4.25 -19.47
C GLN A 68 -0.34 -4.34 -18.68
N PHE A 69 -0.44 -4.49 -17.36
CA PHE A 69 0.72 -4.79 -16.53
C PHE A 69 1.50 -5.98 -17.12
N LYS A 70 2.80 -5.78 -17.36
CA LYS A 70 3.62 -6.72 -18.14
C LYS A 70 4.14 -7.90 -17.29
N GLY A 71 4.13 -7.75 -15.97
CA GLY A 71 4.53 -8.81 -15.05
C GLY A 71 3.43 -9.84 -14.81
N ARG A 72 3.70 -10.79 -13.92
CA ARG A 72 2.75 -11.83 -13.53
C ARG A 72 1.72 -11.30 -12.53
N LEU A 73 0.42 -11.47 -12.83
CA LEU A 73 -0.67 -11.15 -11.89
C LEU A 73 -1.22 -12.42 -11.24
N ILE A 74 -1.28 -12.43 -9.91
CA ILE A 74 -1.76 -13.58 -9.13
C ILE A 74 -2.96 -13.12 -8.29
N PRO A 75 -4.20 -13.54 -8.61
CA PRO A 75 -5.34 -13.27 -7.75
C PRO A 75 -5.32 -14.20 -6.53
N PHE A 76 -5.43 -13.65 -5.33
CA PHE A 76 -5.55 -14.43 -4.10
C PHE A 76 -6.87 -14.13 -3.39
N LYS A 77 -7.76 -15.13 -3.33
CA LYS A 77 -9.03 -15.03 -2.63
C LYS A 77 -8.85 -15.44 -1.17
N CYS A 78 -9.12 -14.52 -0.24
CA CYS A 78 -9.21 -14.87 1.17
C CYS A 78 -10.66 -15.29 1.47
N SER A 79 -10.93 -16.58 1.67
CA SER A 79 -12.14 -17.00 2.37
C SER A 79 -11.77 -17.23 3.83
N MET A 80 -12.07 -16.26 4.70
CA MET A 80 -12.10 -16.55 6.12
C MET A 80 -13.22 -17.55 6.37
N SER A 81 -12.84 -18.82 6.55
CA SER A 81 -13.65 -19.77 7.29
C SER A 81 -13.39 -19.50 8.76
N VAL A 82 -14.30 -18.78 9.42
CA VAL A 82 -14.36 -18.84 10.88
C VAL A 82 -15.00 -20.19 11.18
N ALA A 83 -14.18 -21.17 11.53
CA ALA A 83 -14.68 -22.40 12.12
C ALA A 83 -15.42 -21.99 13.39
N ALA A 84 -16.75 -22.01 13.35
CA ALA A 84 -17.57 -21.83 14.53
C ALA A 84 -17.19 -22.95 15.51
N THR A 85 -16.49 -22.61 16.59
CA THR A 85 -16.29 -23.52 17.71
C THR A 85 -17.68 -23.91 18.23
N PRO A 86 -18.03 -25.20 18.31
CA PRO A 86 -19.27 -25.60 18.96
C PRO A 86 -19.21 -25.14 20.41
N ARG A 87 -20.18 -24.35 20.87
CA ARG A 87 -20.42 -24.20 22.30
C ARG A 87 -21.05 -25.51 22.78
N ASP A 88 -20.38 -26.18 23.70
CA ASP A 88 -20.99 -27.29 24.44
C ASP A 88 -22.24 -26.77 25.19
N PRO A 89 -23.33 -27.55 25.23
CA PRO A 89 -24.46 -27.26 26.09
C PRO A 89 -24.12 -27.65 27.54
N GLU A 90 -24.20 -26.68 28.46
CA GLU A 90 -24.37 -26.96 29.91
C GLU A 90 -25.81 -27.39 30.21
#